data_AF-T1JCT0-F1
#
_entry.id   AF-T1JCT0-F1
#
_cell.length_a   1.000
_cell.length_b   1.000
_cell.length_c   1.000
_cell.angle_alpha   90.00
_cell.angle_beta   90.00
_cell.angle_gamma   90.00
#
_symmetry.space_group_name_H-M   'P 1'
#
loop_
_entity.id
_entity.type
_entity.pdbx_description
1 polymer ?
#
loop_
_entity_poly.entity_id
_entity_poly.type
_entity_poly.pdbx_seq_one_letter_code
_entity_poly.pdbx_strand_id
1 'polypeptide(L)'
;MLVHLIEQLVDAYREHQIQLLNIYDRLKFEYESLLDNTIFTKDDVEVAQLRKSKVGSVNFLIRLPLDLSKIPRVYLDVGNPGEDSVVLLIVYNSKDFNKISPQIFLSPRVENAFGGSTNLRIPNYQTGSCLMDYVPIVQDLIQNKVV
;
A
#
# COMPACT_ATOMS: atom_id res chain seq x y z
N MET A 1 -27.25 3.53 -4.40
CA MET A 1 -27.67 2.11 -4.25
C MET A 1 -26.62 1.15 -4.80
N LEU A 2 -26.16 1.29 -6.05
CA LEU A 2 -25.10 0.41 -6.59
C LEU A 2 -23.76 0.55 -5.86
N VAL A 3 -23.31 1.78 -5.57
CA VAL A 3 -22.04 2.03 -4.86
C VAL A 3 -21.99 1.31 -3.53
N HIS A 4 -23.06 1.42 -2.73
CA HIS A 4 -23.15 0.75 -1.44
C HIS A 4 -23.11 -0.78 -1.53
N LEU A 5 -23.69 -1.36 -2.58
CA LEU A 5 -23.60 -2.80 -2.82
C LEU A 5 -22.17 -3.21 -3.18
N ILE A 6 -21.48 -2.40 -3.98
CA ILE A 6 -20.08 -2.63 -4.34
C ILE A 6 -19.19 -2.50 -3.11
N GLU A 7 -19.41 -1.51 -2.24
CA GLU A 7 -18.71 -1.37 -0.96
C GLU A 7 -18.86 -2.63 -0.11
N GLN A 8 -20.09 -3.11 0.11
CA GLN A 8 -20.34 -4.34 0.86
C GLN A 8 -19.67 -5.57 0.23
N LEU A 9 -19.65 -5.66 -1.09
CA LEU A 9 -18.98 -6.76 -1.80
C LEU A 9 -17.45 -6.68 -1.62
N VAL A 10 -16.88 -5.48 -1.66
CA VAL A 10 -15.45 -5.25 -1.43
C VAL A 10 -15.09 -5.58 0.01
N ASP A 11 -15.92 -5.21 0.98
CA ASP A 11 -15.72 -5.56 2.40
C ASP A 11 -15.74 -7.07 2.62
N ALA A 12 -16.73 -7.76 2.05
CA ALA A 12 -16.81 -9.23 2.10
C ALA A 12 -15.60 -9.90 1.42
N TYR A 13 -15.12 -9.34 0.31
CA TYR A 13 -13.90 -9.80 -0.35
C TYR A 13 -12.66 -9.60 0.52
N ARG A 14 -12.53 -8.43 1.18
CA ARG A 14 -11.43 -8.12 2.10
C ARG A 14 -11.38 -9.12 3.25
N GLU A 15 -12.52 -9.39 3.89
CA GLU A 15 -12.62 -10.40 4.95
C GLU A 15 -12.21 -11.79 4.46
N HIS A 16 -12.65 -12.18 3.26
CA HIS A 16 -12.25 -13.45 2.68
C HIS A 16 -10.73 -13.55 2.44
N GLN A 17 -10.10 -12.49 1.94
CA GLN A 17 -8.64 -12.48 1.75
C GLN A 17 -7.88 -12.56 3.07
N ILE A 18 -8.35 -11.88 4.11
CA ILE A 18 -7.77 -11.98 5.46
C ILE A 18 -7.93 -13.39 6.01
N GLN A 19 -9.07 -14.06 5.78
CA GLN A 19 -9.26 -15.46 6.17
C GLN A 19 -8.26 -16.40 5.48
N LEU A 20 -7.98 -16.18 4.19
CA LEU A 20 -6.95 -16.94 3.47
C LEU A 20 -5.54 -16.66 3.99
N LEU A 21 -5.28 -15.45 4.49
CA LEU A 21 -4.00 -15.06 5.08
C LEU A 21 -3.68 -15.85 6.36
N ASN A 22 -4.72 -16.30 7.09
CA ASN A 22 -4.56 -17.07 8.35
C ASN A 22 -3.80 -18.39 8.18
N ILE A 23 -3.61 -18.87 6.94
CA ILE A 23 -2.82 -20.06 6.63
C ILE A 23 -1.31 -19.78 6.77
N TYR A 24 -0.91 -18.50 6.73
CA TYR A 24 0.49 -18.07 6.72
C TYR A 24 0.81 -17.22 7.95
N ASP A 25 1.30 -17.86 9.01
CA ASP A 25 1.60 -17.20 10.30
C ASP A 25 2.43 -15.92 10.16
N ARG A 26 3.46 -15.94 9.30
CA ARG A 26 4.30 -14.77 9.06
C ARG A 26 3.51 -13.61 8.47
N LEU A 27 2.72 -13.84 7.42
CA LEU A 27 2.00 -12.76 6.75
C LEU A 27 0.83 -12.26 7.60
N LYS A 28 0.21 -13.15 8.37
CA LYS A 28 -0.77 -12.79 9.38
C LYS A 28 -0.15 -11.87 10.45
N PHE A 29 1.02 -12.22 10.99
CA PHE A 29 1.75 -11.38 11.94
C PHE A 29 2.04 -9.99 11.35
N GLU A 30 2.50 -9.91 10.10
CA GLU A 30 2.76 -8.64 9.42
C GLU A 30 1.50 -7.77 9.29
N TYR A 31 0.35 -8.38 8.98
CA TYR A 31 -0.94 -7.69 8.89
C TYR A 31 -1.42 -7.19 10.26
N GLU A 32 -1.42 -8.06 11.27
CA GLU A 32 -1.85 -7.71 12.64
C GLU A 32 -0.96 -6.63 13.24
N SER A 33 0.36 -6.74 13.08
CA SER A 33 1.33 -5.75 13.57
C SER A 33 1.13 -4.38 12.93
N LEU A 34 0.74 -4.31 11.65
CA LEU A 34 0.43 -3.04 11.00
C LEU A 34 -0.81 -2.37 11.59
N LEU A 35 -1.86 -3.15 11.89
CA LEU A 35 -3.11 -2.63 12.43
C LEU A 35 -3.01 -2.26 13.92
N ASP A 36 -2.18 -2.97 14.69
CA ASP A 36 -1.95 -2.67 16.10
C ASP A 36 -1.28 -1.31 16.33
N ASN A 37 -0.60 -0.78 15.30
CA ASN A 37 0.17 0.45 15.38
C ASN A 37 -0.67 1.75 15.48
N THR A 38 -2.01 1.66 15.60
CA THR A 38 -3.00 2.76 15.72
C THR A 38 -3.07 3.77 14.56
N ILE A 39 -2.06 3.80 13.69
CA ILE A 39 -1.95 4.72 12.55
C ILE A 39 -2.76 4.20 11.34
N PHE A 40 -2.86 2.88 11.19
CA PHE A 40 -3.54 2.23 10.07
C PHE A 40 -4.86 1.61 10.51
N THR A 41 -5.88 1.78 9.68
CA THR A 41 -7.16 1.10 9.82
C THR A 41 -7.27 -0.05 8.83
N LYS A 42 -8.33 -0.86 8.96
CA LYS A 42 -8.64 -1.94 7.99
C LYS A 42 -8.90 -1.40 6.58
N ASP A 43 -9.30 -0.15 6.46
CA ASP A 43 -9.60 0.49 5.18
C ASP A 43 -8.34 1.02 4.48
N ASP A 44 -7.24 1.18 5.22
CA ASP A 44 -5.95 1.61 4.68
C ASP A 44 -5.13 0.44 4.13
N VAL A 45 -5.47 -0.80 4.49
CA VAL A 45 -4.69 -1.99 4.14
C VAL A 45 -5.57 -3.02 3.43
N GLU A 46 -5.27 -3.24 2.14
CA GLU A 46 -5.85 -4.34 1.38
C GLU A 46 -4.84 -5.48 1.23
N VAL A 47 -5.30 -6.71 1.43
CA VAL A 47 -4.50 -7.91 1.20
C VAL A 47 -5.15 -8.72 0.09
N ALA A 48 -4.34 -9.20 -0.86
CA ALA A 48 -4.83 -10.04 -1.95
C ALA A 48 -3.86 -11.18 -2.25
N GLN A 49 -4.36 -12.41 -2.18
CA GLN A 49 -3.64 -13.59 -2.66
C GLN A 49 -3.91 -13.77 -4.17
N LEU A 50 -2.87 -13.60 -4.99
CA LEU A 50 -2.95 -13.75 -6.42
C LEU A 50 -2.45 -15.14 -6.86
N ARG A 51 -3.35 -15.92 -7.47
CA ARG A 51 -3.03 -17.23 -8.07
C ARG A 51 -2.56 -17.11 -9.53
N LYS A 52 -1.77 -16.07 -9.85
CA LYS A 52 -1.30 -15.83 -11.22
C LYS A 52 -0.14 -16.76 -11.66
N SER A 53 0.49 -17.47 -10.72
CA SER A 53 1.65 -18.35 -10.96
C SER A 53 1.53 -19.68 -10.19
N LYS A 54 2.29 -20.71 -10.60
CA LYS A 54 2.46 -21.98 -9.86
C LYS A 54 2.95 -21.80 -8.42
N VAL A 55 3.54 -20.64 -8.14
CA VAL A 55 3.94 -20.18 -6.81
C VAL A 55 3.06 -18.97 -6.51
N GLY A 56 2.09 -19.12 -5.62
CA GLY A 56 1.17 -18.03 -5.26
C GLY A 56 1.95 -16.81 -4.74
N SER A 57 1.43 -15.61 -4.99
CA SER A 57 1.93 -14.37 -4.41
C SER A 57 0.89 -13.76 -3.49
N VAL A 58 1.35 -13.05 -2.45
CA VAL A 58 0.48 -12.26 -1.58
C VAL A 58 0.90 -10.81 -1.70
N ASN A 59 -0.10 -9.96 -1.94
CA ASN A 59 0.10 -8.53 -2.12
C ASN A 59 -0.52 -7.81 -0.93
N PHE A 60 0.22 -6.87 -0.36
CA PHE A 60 -0.27 -5.89 0.61
C PHE A 60 -0.29 -4.54 -0.08
N LEU A 61 -1.44 -3.91 -0.13
CA LEU A 61 -1.64 -2.57 -0.67
C LEU A 61 -1.97 -1.65 0.51
N ILE A 62 -1.06 -0.73 0.81
CA ILE A 62 -1.11 0.09 2.02
C ILE A 62 -1.24 1.55 1.59
N ARG A 63 -2.37 2.19 1.90
CA ARG A 63 -2.55 3.63 1.78
C ARG A 63 -1.77 4.31 2.90
N LEU A 64 -0.82 5.15 2.55
CA LEU A 64 0.01 5.84 3.54
C LEU A 64 -0.73 7.07 4.07
N PRO A 65 -0.99 7.17 5.39
CA PRO A 65 -1.56 8.38 5.98
C PRO A 65 -0.48 9.47 5.99
N LEU A 66 -0.57 10.37 5.03
CA LEU A 66 0.37 11.48 4.85
C LEU A 66 -0.42 12.78 4.70
N ASP A 67 0.09 13.86 5.29
CA ASP A 67 -0.43 15.20 5.05
C ASP A 67 0.10 15.74 3.72
N LEU A 68 -0.72 15.61 2.68
CA LEU A 68 -0.42 16.07 1.31
C LEU A 68 -1.04 17.45 1.00
N SER A 69 -1.61 18.13 2.00
CA SER A 69 -2.28 19.43 1.82
C SER A 69 -1.35 20.53 1.30
N LYS A 70 -0.04 20.39 1.53
CA LYS A 70 1.01 21.32 1.10
C LYS A 70 1.36 21.21 -0.38
N ILE A 71 0.88 20.17 -1.07
CA ILE A 71 1.18 19.98 -2.49
C ILE A 71 0.54 21.10 -3.31
N PRO A 72 1.31 21.81 -4.16
CA PRO A 72 0.78 22.88 -4.99
C PRO A 72 -0.40 22.40 -5.85
N ARG A 73 -1.40 23.26 -6.00
CA ARG A 73 -2.50 23.04 -6.96
C ARG A 73 -1.96 23.34 -8.35
N VAL A 74 -1.24 22.38 -8.93
CA VAL A 74 -0.83 22.47 -10.33
C VAL A 74 -2.07 22.24 -11.20
N TYR A 75 -2.28 23.12 -12.18
CA TYR A 75 -3.29 22.91 -13.21
C TYR A 75 -2.87 21.70 -14.03
N LEU A 76 -3.49 20.56 -13.77
CA LEU A 76 -3.39 19.42 -14.67
C LEU A 76 -4.33 19.68 -15.84
N ASP A 77 -3.81 19.58 -17.07
CA ASP A 77 -4.60 19.70 -18.31
C ASP A 77 -5.69 18.62 -18.44
N VAL A 78 -5.73 17.66 -17.49
CA VAL A 78 -6.57 16.47 -17.50
C VAL A 78 -7.52 16.49 -16.28
N GLY A 79 -8.72 17.06 -16.45
CA GLY A 79 -9.90 16.82 -15.61
C GLY A 79 -9.71 16.87 -14.08
N ASN A 80 -10.53 16.09 -13.35
CA ASN A 80 -10.39 15.88 -11.91
C ASN A 80 -9.40 14.71 -11.67
N PRO A 81 -8.19 14.96 -11.14
CA PRO A 81 -7.15 13.93 -10.97
C PRO A 81 -7.43 12.94 -9.82
N GLY A 82 -8.54 13.10 -9.11
CA GLY A 82 -8.87 12.30 -7.93
C GLY A 82 -8.21 12.82 -6.66
N GLU A 83 -8.31 12.05 -5.60
CA GLU A 83 -7.76 12.40 -4.29
C GLU A 83 -6.23 12.27 -4.24
N ASP A 84 -5.59 13.20 -3.51
CA ASP A 84 -4.15 13.15 -3.26
C ASP A 84 -3.85 11.94 -2.35
N SER A 85 -3.13 10.96 -2.87
CA SER A 85 -2.84 9.74 -2.12
C SER A 85 -1.52 9.11 -2.55
N VAL A 86 -0.91 8.40 -1.62
CA VAL A 86 0.26 7.56 -1.86
C VAL A 86 -0.03 6.16 -1.37
N VAL A 87 0.25 5.18 -2.23
CA VAL A 87 -0.03 3.78 -1.95
C VAL A 87 1.25 2.97 -2.11
N LEU A 88 1.58 2.20 -1.08
CA LEU A 88 2.71 1.29 -1.05
C LEU A 88 2.22 -0.14 -1.29
N LEU A 89 2.67 -0.75 -2.39
CA LEU A 89 2.44 -2.15 -2.70
C LEU A 89 3.64 -2.98 -2.25
N ILE A 90 3.41 -3.97 -1.38
CA ILE A 90 4.39 -4.98 -1.02
C ILE A 90 3.98 -6.32 -1.63
N VAL A 91 4.83 -6.87 -2.48
CA VAL A 91 4.60 -8.16 -3.12
C VAL A 91 5.49 -9.22 -2.49
N TYR A 92 4.88 -10.16 -1.77
CA TYR A 92 5.55 -11.36 -1.28
C TYR A 92 5.53 -12.43 -2.37
N ASN A 93 6.69 -12.65 -2.97
CA ASN A 93 6.93 -13.66 -3.98
C ASN A 93 7.67 -14.86 -3.37
N SER A 94 7.57 -16.03 -4.01
CA SER A 94 8.10 -17.32 -3.55
C SER A 94 7.19 -18.07 -2.58
N LYS A 95 7.37 -19.40 -2.51
CA LYS A 95 6.62 -20.30 -1.62
C LYS A 95 6.86 -19.98 -0.14
N ASP A 96 8.04 -19.45 0.18
CA ASP A 96 8.46 -19.11 1.54
C ASP A 96 8.30 -17.61 1.86
N PHE A 97 7.71 -16.83 0.93
CA PHE A 97 7.50 -15.38 1.07
C PHE A 97 8.77 -14.56 1.41
N ASN A 98 9.94 -15.07 1.06
CA ASN A 98 11.22 -14.41 1.32
C ASN A 98 11.62 -13.40 0.24
N LYS A 99 11.03 -13.49 -0.96
CA LYS A 99 11.32 -12.55 -2.05
C LYS A 99 10.29 -11.43 -2.03
N ILE A 100 10.62 -10.35 -1.32
CA ILE A 100 9.72 -9.21 -1.12
C ILE A 100 10.08 -8.12 -2.14
N SER A 101 9.07 -7.51 -2.76
CA SER A 101 9.26 -6.45 -3.75
C SER A 101 8.34 -5.27 -3.43
N PRO A 102 8.87 -4.16 -2.93
CA PRO A 102 8.09 -2.95 -2.69
C PRO A 102 7.94 -2.12 -3.98
N GLN A 103 6.77 -1.50 -4.17
CA GLN A 103 6.47 -0.56 -5.24
C GLN A 103 5.63 0.58 -4.69
N ILE A 104 5.84 1.80 -5.19
CA ILE A 104 5.09 2.97 -4.76
C ILE A 104 4.26 3.52 -5.91
N PHE A 105 3.01 3.86 -5.62
CA PHE A 105 2.08 4.49 -6.53
C PHE A 105 1.68 5.85 -5.96
N LEU A 106 1.75 6.87 -6.80
CA LEU A 106 1.45 8.25 -6.46
C LEU A 106 0.22 8.67 -7.27
N SER A 107 -0.71 9.39 -6.66
CA SER A 107 -1.77 10.02 -7.44
C SER A 107 -1.18 11.09 -8.38
N PRO A 108 -1.86 11.46 -9.48
CA PRO A 108 -1.28 12.32 -10.52
C PRO A 108 -0.73 13.65 -10.00
N ARG A 109 -1.42 14.30 -9.06
CA ARG A 109 -0.94 15.57 -8.47
C ARG A 109 0.30 15.37 -7.62
N VAL A 110 0.32 14.30 -6.84
CA VAL A 110 1.46 13.94 -6.01
C VAL A 110 2.67 13.65 -6.90
N GLU A 111 2.50 12.80 -7.92
CA GLU A 111 3.56 12.47 -8.89
C GLU A 111 4.16 13.72 -9.54
N ASN A 112 3.33 14.69 -9.94
CA ASN A 112 3.81 15.94 -10.53
C ASN A 112 4.58 16.82 -9.53
N ALA A 113 4.17 16.86 -8.27
CA ALA A 113 4.90 17.57 -7.23
C ALA A 113 6.30 16.99 -7.01
N PHE A 114 6.47 15.69 -7.23
CA PHE A 114 7.77 15.00 -7.20
C PHE A 114 8.58 15.12 -8.51
N GLY A 115 8.05 15.79 -9.53
CA GLY A 115 8.67 15.89 -10.85
C GLY A 115 8.62 14.58 -11.64
N GLY A 116 7.65 13.70 -11.38
CA GLY A 116 7.50 12.38 -11.99
C GLY A 116 7.88 11.23 -11.06
N SER A 117 7.23 10.06 -11.24
CA SER A 117 7.44 8.86 -10.40
C SER A 117 8.89 8.33 -10.40
N THR A 118 9.66 8.59 -11.46
CA THR A 118 11.05 8.16 -11.59
C THR A 118 12.03 8.87 -10.65
N ASN A 119 11.63 10.02 -10.09
CA ASN A 119 12.43 10.80 -9.15
C ASN A 119 12.25 10.36 -7.68
N LEU A 120 11.33 9.44 -7.42
CA LEU A 120 11.12 8.85 -6.11
C LEU A 120 11.68 7.43 -6.06
N ARG A 121 12.79 7.26 -5.35
CA ARG A 121 13.36 5.93 -5.05
C ARG A 121 13.08 5.60 -3.60
N ILE A 122 12.32 4.53 -3.38
CA ILE A 122 12.10 3.97 -2.04
C ILE A 122 13.23 3.00 -1.68
N PRO A 123 13.54 2.84 -0.38
CA PRO A 123 14.53 1.88 0.07
C PRO A 123 14.14 0.45 -0.31
N ASN A 124 15.13 -0.44 -0.41
CA ASN A 124 14.85 -1.86 -0.58
C ASN A 124 14.30 -2.45 0.72
N TYR A 125 13.36 -3.38 0.60
CA TYR A 125 12.90 -4.18 1.74
C TYR A 125 14.00 -5.14 2.18
N GLN A 126 14.41 -5.08 3.45
CA GLN A 126 15.50 -5.91 3.94
C GLN A 126 15.00 -7.30 4.35
N THR A 127 15.79 -8.34 4.08
CA THR A 127 15.42 -9.70 4.50
C THR A 127 15.39 -9.77 6.03
N GLY A 128 14.23 -10.12 6.59
CA GLY A 128 14.04 -10.21 8.04
C GLY A 128 13.48 -8.95 8.70
N SER A 129 13.29 -7.85 7.95
CA SER A 129 12.49 -6.72 8.45
C SER A 129 10.99 -7.04 8.41
N CYS A 130 10.22 -6.35 9.24
CA CYS A 130 8.76 -6.37 9.22
C CYS A 130 8.19 -5.11 8.55
N LEU A 131 6.93 -5.17 8.14
CA LEU A 131 6.19 -4.05 7.56
C LEU A 131 6.10 -2.89 8.54
N MET A 132 5.95 -3.20 9.83
CA MET A 132 5.84 -2.23 10.92
C MET A 132 7.06 -1.29 11.00
N ASP A 133 8.25 -1.80 10.70
CA ASP A 133 9.49 -1.01 10.66
C ASP A 133 9.70 -0.34 9.31
N TYR A 134 9.34 -1.02 8.21
CA TYR A 134 9.61 -0.55 6.86
C TYR A 134 8.67 0.59 6.42
N VAL A 135 7.38 0.50 6.74
CA VAL A 135 6.37 1.47 6.31
C VAL A 135 6.67 2.90 6.83
N PRO A 136 7.03 3.10 8.12
CA PRO A 136 7.44 4.42 8.62
C PRO A 136 8.63 5.02 7.88
N ILE A 137 9.64 4.21 7.51
CA ILE A 137 10.81 4.69 6.76
C ILE A 137 10.38 5.26 5.40
N VAL A 138 9.42 4.61 4.73
CA VAL A 138 8.87 5.08 3.46
C VAL A 138 8.04 6.35 3.68
N GLN A 139 7.23 6.41 4.74
CA GLN A 139 6.44 7.61 5.08
C GLN A 139 7.34 8.82 5.30
N ASP A 140 8.38 8.70 6.13
CA ASP A 140 9.33 9.76 6.42
C ASP A 140 10.03 10.25 5.14
N LEU A 141 10.43 9.34 4.26
CA LEU A 141 11.06 9.68 2.98
C LEU A 141 10.15 10.54 2.11
N ILE A 142 8.87 10.20 2.03
CA ILE A 142 7.89 10.95 1.23
C ILE A 142 7.62 12.30 1.89
N GLN A 143 7.39 12.32 3.21
CA GLN A 143 7.05 13.53 3.93
C GLN A 143 8.17 14.57 3.89
N ASN A 144 9.44 14.14 3.99
CA ASN A 144 10.61 15.00 3.86
C ASN A 144 10.79 15.63 2.48
N LYS A 145 10.12 15.10 1.45
CA LYS A 145 10.16 15.64 0.09
C LYS A 145 8.94 16.49 -0.28
N VAL A 146 7.85 16.39 0.48
CA VAL A 146 6.63 17.21 0.31
C VAL A 146 6.75 18.55 1.06
N VAL A 147 7.60 18.61 2.09
CA VAL A 147 7.98 19.84 2.84
C VAL A 147 9.12 20.55 2.12
#